data_AF-A0A928AXQ7-F1
#
_entry.id   AF-A0A928AXQ7-F1
#
_cell.length_a   1.000
_cell.length_b   1.000
_cell.length_c   1.000
_cell.angle_alpha   90.00
_cell.angle_beta   90.00
_cell.angle_gamma   90.00
#
_symmetry.space_group_name_H-M   'P 1'
#
loop_
_entity.id
_entity.type
_entity.pdbx_description
1 polymer ?
#
loop_
_entity_poly.entity_id
_entity_poly.type
_entity_poly.pdbx_seq_one_letter_code
_entity_poly.pdbx_strand_id
1 'polypeptide(L)'
;MKKIHKLVLKAYIGPLLATFFIVQFVLMLNFVWRYIDELTGKGLDVSTIVELFACATASMIPLGLPLAMLFSAIMTMGNLGESFELLAMKAAGMSLMKIFRPLFVLVLMIAVGSFYISNKLVPYANERMYDIIIDVRQQREEMKFPDDVFFTGLPNMVVKVHHQDETSGKLEDVVIFDFSDDNGDMTTTIADSGYMKMSDDKSYLNVTLYNGVIHEHTRNSMWYTDHTLRSHRFERQDATIPIAKLQLPEQDMTKEFSESQTRDMEGLDELIDSLHIYIRKTTAATYGPLVKERIFPYDHSILGGDSIVVDKTHYKTLNVEDSIKGMPLRERSKLIIDASNAARIAKGSSAVDEQMSKIAITQLYRAQNEWHRKLTLPVSIIIFFFIGAPLGAIIRKGGFGTPIVISLIFFVIYYVISISGSKMSGEGIWEPLYGMWLPTFVLAPVAVYLMYKATNDSSLLDTDWYDGKIRKFRRKVSKYIPNWMKIGKKKKKK
;
A
#
# COMPACT_ATOMS: atom_id res chain seq x y z
N MET A 1 -42.56 -17.25 -10.51
CA MET A 1 -42.05 -16.00 -11.11
C MET A 1 -42.90 -15.62 -12.33
N LYS A 2 -43.34 -14.37 -12.46
CA LYS A 2 -43.99 -13.89 -13.70
C LYS A 2 -43.00 -14.00 -14.88
N LYS A 3 -43.46 -14.35 -16.09
CA LYS A 3 -42.60 -14.55 -17.29
C LYS A 3 -41.63 -13.39 -17.54
N ILE A 4 -42.08 -12.15 -17.28
CA ILE A 4 -41.29 -10.91 -17.39
C ILE A 4 -40.05 -10.92 -16.48
N HIS A 5 -40.18 -11.38 -15.23
CA HIS A 5 -39.05 -11.43 -14.32
C HIS A 5 -37.98 -12.41 -14.80
N LYS A 6 -38.38 -13.53 -15.40
CA LYS A 6 -37.45 -14.51 -16.00
C LYS A 6 -36.74 -13.93 -17.23
N LEU A 7 -37.45 -13.14 -18.04
CA LEU A 7 -36.86 -12.45 -19.20
C LEU A 7 -35.77 -11.47 -18.76
N VAL A 8 -36.10 -10.57 -17.82
CA VAL A 8 -35.14 -9.55 -17.34
C VAL A 8 -33.93 -10.20 -16.66
N LEU A 9 -34.14 -11.28 -15.90
CA LEU A 9 -33.05 -12.01 -15.25
C LEU A 9 -32.12 -12.69 -16.27
N LYS A 10 -32.70 -13.35 -17.29
CA LYS A 10 -31.93 -14.00 -18.36
C LYS A 10 -31.14 -12.97 -19.18
N ALA A 11 -31.71 -11.80 -19.40
CA ALA A 11 -31.04 -10.69 -20.09
C ALA A 11 -29.90 -10.05 -19.27
N TYR A 12 -29.87 -10.25 -17.95
CA TYR A 12 -28.83 -9.70 -17.07
C TYR A 12 -27.66 -10.65 -16.81
N ILE A 13 -27.93 -11.94 -16.62
CA ILE A 13 -26.89 -12.92 -16.26
C ILE A 13 -25.83 -13.05 -17.37
N GLY A 14 -26.23 -13.02 -18.65
CA GLY A 14 -25.31 -13.14 -19.79
C GLY A 14 -24.27 -12.00 -19.82
N PRO A 15 -24.72 -10.72 -19.91
CA PRO A 15 -23.82 -9.57 -19.84
C PRO A 15 -23.00 -9.51 -18.55
N LEU A 16 -23.56 -9.92 -17.41
CA LEU A 16 -22.84 -9.95 -16.13
C LEU A 16 -21.63 -10.87 -16.17
N LEU A 17 -21.81 -12.13 -16.60
CA LEU A 17 -20.70 -13.08 -16.67
C LEU A 17 -19.67 -12.63 -17.70
N ALA A 18 -20.10 -12.19 -18.89
CA ALA A 18 -19.20 -11.72 -19.93
C ALA A 18 -18.36 -10.53 -19.47
N THR A 19 -19.00 -9.50 -18.91
CA THR A 19 -18.29 -8.30 -18.40
C THR A 19 -17.38 -8.62 -17.22
N PHE A 20 -17.79 -9.52 -16.32
CA PHE A 20 -16.95 -9.97 -15.22
C PHE A 20 -15.66 -10.62 -15.71
N PHE A 21 -15.74 -11.61 -16.62
CA PHE A 21 -14.56 -12.28 -17.15
C PHE A 21 -13.66 -11.33 -17.98
N ILE A 22 -14.26 -10.43 -18.77
CA ILE A 22 -13.48 -9.43 -19.51
C ILE A 22 -12.71 -8.51 -18.55
N VAL A 23 -13.36 -8.00 -17.50
CA VAL A 23 -12.71 -7.14 -16.51
C VAL A 23 -11.63 -7.91 -15.76
N GLN A 24 -11.91 -9.14 -15.31
CA GLN A 24 -10.90 -9.98 -14.64
C GLN A 24 -9.70 -10.27 -15.54
N PHE A 25 -9.91 -10.52 -16.83
CA PHE A 25 -8.84 -10.73 -17.79
C PHE A 25 -7.97 -9.47 -17.96
N VAL A 26 -8.58 -8.29 -18.06
CA VAL A 26 -7.84 -7.02 -18.16
C VAL A 26 -7.02 -6.75 -16.90
N LEU A 27 -7.59 -7.02 -15.72
CA LEU A 27 -6.87 -6.87 -14.45
C LEU A 27 -5.72 -7.88 -14.34
N MET A 28 -5.93 -9.11 -14.80
CA MET A 28 -4.88 -10.13 -14.86
C MET A 28 -3.73 -9.71 -15.78
N LEU A 29 -4.00 -9.12 -16.94
CA LEU A 29 -2.93 -8.60 -17.81
C LEU A 29 -2.08 -7.53 -17.11
N ASN A 30 -2.71 -6.66 -16.32
CA ASN A 30 -1.98 -5.69 -15.51
C ASN A 30 -1.08 -6.38 -14.48
N PHE A 31 -1.58 -7.42 -13.81
CA PHE A 31 -0.80 -8.22 -12.87
C PHE A 31 0.40 -8.89 -13.54
N VAL A 32 0.19 -9.57 -14.67
CA VAL A 32 1.27 -10.24 -15.42
C VAL A 32 2.35 -9.22 -15.79
N TRP A 33 1.98 -8.04 -16.28
CA TRP A 33 2.95 -6.99 -16.61
C TRP A 33 3.74 -6.52 -15.39
N ARG A 34 3.11 -6.43 -14.21
CA ARG A 34 3.77 -6.01 -12.98
C ARG A 34 4.78 -7.04 -12.46
N TYR A 35 4.50 -8.33 -12.63
CA TYR A 35 5.32 -9.42 -12.06
C TYR A 35 6.10 -10.21 -13.13
N ILE A 36 6.17 -9.73 -14.37
CA ILE A 36 6.83 -10.45 -15.47
C ILE A 36 8.31 -10.70 -15.18
N ASP A 37 9.00 -9.74 -14.58
CA ASP A 37 10.43 -9.83 -14.25
C ASP A 37 10.68 -10.86 -13.14
N GLU A 38 9.71 -11.07 -12.25
CA GLU A 38 9.79 -12.07 -11.20
C GLU A 38 9.52 -13.49 -11.72
N LEU A 39 8.74 -13.61 -12.80
CA LEU A 39 8.33 -14.88 -13.39
C LEU A 39 9.24 -15.37 -14.52
N THR A 40 9.89 -14.44 -15.24
CA THR A 40 10.68 -14.76 -16.43
C THR A 40 12.11 -15.13 -16.05
N GLY A 41 12.67 -16.17 -16.67
CA GLY A 41 14.06 -16.57 -16.47
C GLY A 41 14.35 -17.41 -15.22
N LYS A 42 13.32 -17.72 -14.41
CA LYS A 42 13.47 -18.48 -13.15
C LYS A 42 13.06 -19.96 -13.21
N GLY A 43 12.79 -20.49 -14.40
CA GLY A 43 12.46 -21.92 -14.60
C GLY A 43 11.37 -22.43 -13.66
N LEU A 44 10.35 -21.60 -13.42
CA LEU A 44 9.22 -21.92 -12.56
C LEU A 44 8.40 -23.05 -13.17
N ASP A 45 7.93 -23.96 -12.32
CA ASP A 45 6.99 -24.97 -12.76
C ASP A 45 5.69 -24.31 -13.25
N VAL A 46 5.14 -24.84 -14.33
CA VAL A 46 3.90 -24.33 -14.92
C VAL A 46 2.75 -24.41 -13.92
N SER A 47 2.76 -25.43 -13.03
CA SER A 47 1.78 -25.54 -11.95
C SER A 47 1.81 -24.34 -11.01
N THR A 48 3.00 -23.89 -10.59
CA THR A 48 3.17 -22.74 -9.70
C THR A 48 2.67 -21.45 -10.35
N ILE A 49 2.91 -21.27 -11.66
CA ILE A 49 2.43 -20.11 -12.40
C ILE A 49 0.89 -20.10 -12.46
N VAL A 50 0.27 -21.25 -12.72
CA VAL A 50 -1.19 -21.39 -12.75
C VAL A 50 -1.78 -21.12 -11.36
N GLU A 51 -1.16 -21.64 -10.29
CA GLU A 51 -1.58 -21.38 -8.91
C GLU A 51 -1.48 -19.89 -8.55
N LEU A 52 -0.39 -19.23 -8.93
CA LEU A 52 -0.20 -17.79 -8.73
C LEU A 52 -1.28 -16.98 -9.46
N PHE A 53 -1.56 -17.30 -10.72
CA PHE A 53 -2.62 -16.63 -11.48
C PHE A 53 -4.01 -16.90 -10.91
N ALA A 54 -4.28 -18.11 -10.42
CA ALA A 54 -5.53 -18.40 -9.74
C ALA A 54 -5.69 -17.53 -8.47
N CYS A 55 -4.65 -17.43 -7.64
CA CYS A 55 -4.65 -16.58 -6.46
C CYS A 55 -4.81 -15.09 -6.82
N ALA A 56 -4.09 -14.61 -7.86
CA ALA A 56 -4.20 -13.24 -8.33
C ALA A 56 -5.59 -12.91 -8.89
N THR A 57 -6.24 -13.83 -9.64
CA THR A 57 -7.64 -13.60 -10.05
C THR A 57 -8.57 -13.48 -8.85
N ALA A 58 -8.40 -14.32 -7.83
CA ALA A 58 -9.25 -14.33 -6.66
C ALA A 58 -9.12 -13.03 -5.84
N SER A 59 -7.90 -12.52 -5.68
CA SER A 59 -7.63 -11.26 -4.97
C SER A 59 -8.17 -10.03 -5.70
N MET A 60 -8.35 -10.10 -7.03
CA MET A 60 -8.87 -9.02 -7.87
C MET A 60 -10.39 -9.00 -8.02
N ILE A 61 -11.11 -10.00 -7.48
CA ILE A 61 -12.59 -10.04 -7.51
C ILE A 61 -13.22 -8.77 -6.93
N PRO A 62 -12.82 -8.26 -5.74
CA PRO A 62 -13.40 -7.05 -5.17
C PRO A 62 -13.32 -5.82 -6.08
N LEU A 63 -12.26 -5.71 -6.89
CA LEU A 63 -12.05 -4.59 -7.79
C LEU A 63 -12.89 -4.73 -9.07
N GLY A 64 -12.98 -5.94 -9.61
CA GLY A 64 -13.70 -6.21 -10.86
C GLY A 64 -15.21 -6.35 -10.74
N LEU A 65 -15.73 -6.77 -9.57
CA LEU A 65 -17.16 -7.08 -9.41
C LEU A 65 -18.06 -5.84 -9.50
N PRO A 66 -17.76 -4.70 -8.84
CA PRO A 66 -18.55 -3.47 -8.99
C PRO A 66 -18.59 -2.94 -10.44
N LEU A 67 -17.49 -3.07 -11.18
CA LEU A 67 -17.41 -2.74 -12.61
C LEU A 67 -18.32 -3.60 -13.46
N ALA A 68 -18.25 -4.92 -13.28
CA ALA A 68 -19.07 -5.87 -14.00
C ALA A 68 -20.57 -5.60 -13.76
N MET A 69 -20.93 -5.28 -12.51
CA MET A 69 -22.30 -4.94 -12.13
C MET A 69 -22.80 -3.67 -12.81
N LEU A 70 -21.96 -2.64 -12.87
CA LEU A 70 -22.25 -1.39 -13.57
C LEU A 70 -22.47 -1.62 -15.07
N PHE A 71 -21.51 -2.25 -15.76
CA PHE A 71 -21.58 -2.48 -17.20
C PHE A 71 -22.72 -3.42 -17.58
N SER A 72 -22.92 -4.50 -16.83
CA SER A 72 -24.05 -5.40 -17.04
C SER A 72 -25.39 -4.68 -16.94
N ALA A 73 -25.58 -3.85 -15.90
CA ALA A 73 -26.82 -3.11 -15.71
C ALA A 73 -27.12 -2.15 -16.86
N ILE A 74 -26.09 -1.47 -17.37
CA ILE A 74 -26.19 -0.58 -18.51
C ILE A 74 -26.53 -1.36 -19.77
N MET A 75 -25.81 -2.44 -20.07
CA MET A 75 -26.01 -3.25 -21.27
C MET A 75 -27.40 -3.88 -21.29
N THR A 76 -27.85 -4.46 -20.18
CA THR A 76 -29.18 -5.07 -20.08
C THR A 76 -30.29 -4.04 -20.25
N MET A 77 -30.21 -2.91 -19.54
CA MET A 77 -31.26 -1.88 -19.62
C MET A 77 -31.22 -1.12 -20.93
N GLY A 78 -30.03 -0.91 -21.50
CA GLY A 78 -29.83 -0.33 -22.83
C GLY A 78 -30.42 -1.22 -23.92
N ASN A 79 -30.12 -2.53 -23.90
CA ASN A 79 -30.67 -3.50 -24.85
C ASN A 79 -32.21 -3.59 -24.76
N LEU A 80 -32.76 -3.64 -23.54
CA LEU A 80 -34.21 -3.61 -23.33
C LEU A 80 -34.82 -2.28 -23.81
N GLY A 81 -34.09 -1.18 -23.70
CA GLY A 81 -34.50 0.13 -24.20
C GLY A 81 -34.50 0.22 -25.72
N GLU A 82 -33.45 -0.31 -26.37
CA GLU A 82 -33.25 -0.30 -27.83
C GLU A 82 -34.21 -1.23 -28.56
N SER A 83 -34.45 -2.42 -28.01
CA SER A 83 -35.45 -3.39 -28.52
C SER A 83 -36.90 -2.96 -28.28
N PHE A 84 -37.13 -1.78 -27.70
CA PHE A 84 -38.44 -1.26 -27.27
C PHE A 84 -39.19 -2.16 -26.25
N GLU A 85 -38.56 -3.21 -25.71
CA GLU A 85 -39.15 -4.08 -24.69
C GLU A 85 -39.43 -3.31 -23.38
N LEU A 86 -38.50 -2.44 -22.97
CA LEU A 86 -38.66 -1.58 -21.80
C LEU A 86 -39.81 -0.59 -21.97
N LEU A 87 -39.98 -0.05 -23.18
CA LEU A 87 -41.04 0.89 -23.50
C LEU A 87 -42.41 0.19 -23.50
N ALA A 88 -42.51 -0.99 -24.11
CA ALA A 88 -43.72 -1.82 -24.10
C ALA A 88 -44.13 -2.20 -22.66
N MET A 89 -43.16 -2.57 -21.82
CA MET A 89 -43.39 -2.87 -20.41
C MET A 89 -43.94 -1.67 -19.63
N LYS A 90 -43.41 -0.46 -19.86
CA LYS A 90 -43.93 0.77 -19.22
C LYS A 90 -45.31 1.15 -19.75
N ALA A 91 -45.55 1.00 -21.04
CA ALA A 91 -46.87 1.24 -21.66
C ALA A 91 -47.96 0.30 -21.12
N ALA A 92 -47.59 -0.93 -20.73
CA ALA A 92 -48.47 -1.88 -20.03
C ALA A 92 -48.73 -1.51 -18.54
N GLY A 93 -48.33 -0.31 -18.09
CA GLY A 93 -48.56 0.18 -16.73
C GLY A 93 -47.57 -0.34 -15.69
N MET A 94 -46.47 -0.98 -16.08
CA MET A 94 -45.44 -1.40 -15.12
C MET A 94 -44.49 -0.25 -14.78
N SER A 95 -44.47 0.14 -13.50
CA SER A 95 -43.45 1.04 -12.96
C SER A 95 -42.05 0.44 -13.13
N LEU A 96 -41.05 1.29 -13.39
CA LEU A 96 -39.65 0.89 -13.56
C LEU A 96 -39.11 0.07 -12.35
N MET A 97 -39.50 0.43 -11.13
CA MET A 97 -39.11 -0.29 -9.91
C MET A 97 -39.60 -1.75 -9.86
N LYS A 98 -40.75 -2.07 -10.47
CA LYS A 98 -41.26 -3.45 -10.58
C LYS A 98 -40.44 -4.28 -11.56
N ILE A 99 -39.89 -3.66 -12.61
CA ILE A 99 -39.02 -4.29 -13.59
C ILE A 99 -37.66 -4.60 -12.94
N PHE A 100 -37.16 -3.70 -12.09
CA PHE A 100 -35.90 -3.86 -11.38
C PHE A 100 -35.91 -4.84 -10.20
N ARG A 101 -37.06 -5.06 -9.57
CA ARG A 101 -37.17 -5.94 -8.39
C ARG A 101 -36.45 -7.30 -8.52
N PRO A 102 -36.60 -8.10 -9.60
CA PRO A 102 -35.85 -9.36 -9.74
C PRO A 102 -34.33 -9.15 -9.86
N LEU A 103 -33.89 -8.07 -10.50
CA LEU A 103 -32.46 -7.75 -10.60
C LEU A 103 -31.90 -7.32 -9.25
N PHE A 104 -32.63 -6.51 -8.49
CA PHE A 104 -32.23 -6.09 -7.15
C PHE A 104 -32.04 -7.29 -6.21
N VAL A 105 -32.92 -8.29 -6.27
CA VAL A 105 -32.77 -9.53 -5.49
C VAL A 105 -31.50 -10.30 -5.89
N LEU A 106 -31.21 -10.38 -7.18
CA LEU A 106 -29.96 -10.98 -7.67
C LEU A 106 -28.71 -10.19 -7.23
N VAL A 107 -28.75 -8.86 -7.31
CA VAL A 107 -27.67 -7.97 -6.85
C VAL A 107 -27.42 -8.14 -5.36
N LEU A 108 -28.48 -8.28 -4.55
CA LEU A 108 -28.36 -8.52 -3.11
C LEU A 108 -27.71 -9.88 -2.83
N MET A 109 -28.08 -10.94 -3.56
CA MET A 109 -27.44 -12.25 -3.44
C MET A 109 -25.95 -12.18 -3.81
N ILE A 110 -25.61 -11.46 -4.87
CA ILE A 110 -24.21 -11.24 -5.28
C ILE A 110 -23.45 -10.42 -4.24
N ALA A 111 -24.05 -9.39 -3.66
CA ALA A 111 -23.44 -8.58 -2.61
C ALA A 111 -23.10 -9.45 -1.39
N VAL A 112 -24.03 -10.29 -0.93
CA VAL A 112 -23.76 -11.23 0.18
C VAL A 112 -22.65 -12.22 -0.18
N GLY A 113 -22.68 -12.79 -1.39
CA GLY A 113 -21.61 -13.67 -1.87
C GLY A 113 -20.25 -12.96 -1.96
N SER A 114 -20.24 -11.69 -2.37
CA SER A 114 -19.02 -10.88 -2.46
C SER A 114 -18.40 -10.60 -1.10
N PHE A 115 -19.22 -10.45 -0.05
CA PHE A 115 -18.73 -10.30 1.30
C PHE A 115 -18.01 -11.58 1.76
N TYR A 116 -18.57 -12.76 1.48
CA TYR A 116 -17.91 -14.03 1.77
C TYR A 116 -16.57 -14.18 1.03
N ILE A 117 -16.56 -13.85 -0.28
CA ILE A 117 -15.34 -13.86 -1.08
C ILE A 117 -14.30 -12.89 -0.49
N SER A 118 -14.68 -11.67 -0.17
CA SER A 118 -13.78 -10.66 0.39
C SER A 118 -13.29 -10.99 1.80
N ASN A 119 -14.07 -11.73 2.58
CA ASN A 119 -13.73 -12.05 3.96
C ASN A 119 -12.90 -13.31 4.10
N LYS A 120 -13.12 -14.35 3.27
CA LYS A 120 -12.44 -15.65 3.39
C LYS A 120 -11.56 -15.98 2.19
N LEU A 121 -12.07 -15.83 0.96
CA LEU A 121 -11.34 -16.23 -0.24
C LEU A 121 -10.18 -15.28 -0.58
N VAL A 122 -10.41 -13.97 -0.51
CA VAL A 122 -9.41 -12.95 -0.82
C VAL A 122 -8.22 -13.00 0.14
N PRO A 123 -8.41 -13.09 1.48
CA PRO A 123 -7.29 -13.20 2.41
C PRO A 123 -6.46 -14.45 2.19
N TYR A 124 -7.11 -15.61 2.01
CA TYR A 124 -6.44 -16.87 1.67
C TYR A 124 -5.63 -16.77 0.37
N ALA A 125 -6.21 -16.15 -0.67
CA ALA A 125 -5.52 -15.96 -1.94
C ALA A 125 -4.32 -15.00 -1.82
N ASN A 126 -4.43 -13.94 -1.00
CA ASN A 126 -3.34 -13.02 -0.77
C ASN A 126 -2.18 -13.66 0.02
N GLU A 127 -2.50 -14.46 1.04
CA GLU A 127 -1.52 -15.21 1.82
C GLU A 127 -0.76 -16.20 0.93
N ARG A 128 -1.50 -17.03 0.18
CA ARG A 128 -0.89 -18.01 -0.72
C ARG A 128 -0.07 -17.35 -1.84
N MET A 129 -0.54 -16.23 -2.38
CA MET A 129 0.20 -15.45 -3.37
C MET A 129 1.50 -14.89 -2.79
N TYR A 130 1.48 -14.41 -1.54
CA TYR A 130 2.67 -13.91 -0.85
C TYR A 130 3.72 -15.01 -0.66
N ASP A 131 3.31 -16.19 -0.20
CA ASP A 131 4.20 -17.35 -0.02
C ASP A 131 4.87 -17.74 -1.34
N ILE A 132 4.08 -17.85 -2.42
CA ILE A 132 4.62 -18.19 -3.75
C ILE A 132 5.62 -17.14 -4.22
N ILE A 133 5.32 -15.84 -4.07
CA ILE A 133 6.23 -14.77 -4.50
C ILE A 133 7.54 -14.82 -3.71
N ILE A 134 7.48 -15.04 -2.39
CA ILE A 134 8.68 -15.19 -1.56
C ILE A 134 9.49 -16.40 -1.99
N ASP A 135 8.83 -17.55 -2.20
CA ASP A 135 9.51 -18.77 -2.65
C ASP A 135 10.18 -18.56 -4.02
N VAL A 136 9.50 -17.89 -4.96
CA VAL A 136 10.03 -17.54 -6.30
C VAL A 136 11.22 -16.58 -6.22
N ARG A 137 11.18 -15.61 -5.29
CA ARG A 137 12.29 -14.68 -5.06
C ARG A 137 13.49 -15.41 -4.45
N GLN A 138 13.25 -16.28 -3.47
CA GLN A 138 14.32 -16.99 -2.76
C GLN A 138 14.89 -18.22 -3.49
N GLN A 139 14.14 -18.89 -4.38
CA GLN A 139 14.58 -20.11 -5.07
C GLN A 139 15.73 -19.89 -6.07
N ARG A 140 16.05 -18.65 -6.44
CA ARG A 140 17.11 -18.33 -7.41
C ARG A 140 17.95 -17.11 -7.08
N GLU A 141 18.08 -16.74 -5.81
CA GLU A 141 19.18 -15.85 -5.44
C GLU A 141 20.50 -16.64 -5.42
N GLU A 142 20.95 -17.10 -6.59
CA GLU A 142 22.39 -17.09 -6.82
C GLU A 142 22.79 -15.62 -6.73
N MET A 143 23.57 -15.28 -5.70
CA MET A 143 23.99 -13.91 -5.45
C MET A 143 24.76 -13.43 -6.68
N LYS A 144 24.10 -12.60 -7.51
CA LYS A 144 24.70 -12.03 -8.71
C LYS A 144 25.49 -10.79 -8.30
N PHE A 145 26.80 -10.88 -8.42
CA PHE A 145 27.69 -9.74 -8.22
C PHE A 145 27.82 -9.01 -9.56
N PRO A 146 27.48 -7.71 -9.63
CA PRO A 146 27.71 -6.93 -10.84
C PRO A 146 29.21 -6.82 -11.13
N ASP A 147 29.60 -7.15 -12.36
CA ASP A 147 30.98 -7.10 -12.84
C ASP A 147 31.63 -5.73 -12.57
N ASP A 148 32.78 -5.74 -11.91
CA ASP A 148 33.62 -4.58 -11.57
C ASP A 148 32.97 -3.50 -10.67
N VAL A 149 31.84 -3.80 -10.03
CA VAL A 149 31.14 -2.88 -9.13
C VAL A 149 31.33 -3.31 -7.67
N PHE A 150 31.52 -2.33 -6.78
CA PHE A 150 31.52 -2.57 -5.34
C PHE A 150 30.09 -2.85 -4.86
N PHE A 151 29.84 -4.10 -4.49
CA PHE A 151 28.57 -4.58 -3.94
C PHE A 151 28.55 -4.40 -2.41
N THR A 152 27.59 -3.62 -1.92
CA THR A 152 27.41 -3.28 -0.50
C THR A 152 26.17 -3.96 0.12
N GLY A 153 25.74 -5.11 -0.42
CA GLY A 153 24.54 -5.81 0.04
C GLY A 153 24.75 -6.68 1.28
N LEU A 154 25.97 -6.78 1.80
CA LEU A 154 26.32 -7.51 3.01
C LEU A 154 26.59 -6.51 4.16
N PRO A 155 26.06 -6.74 5.38
CA PRO A 155 26.30 -5.85 6.51
C PRO A 155 27.79 -5.82 6.87
N ASN A 156 28.34 -4.61 7.04
CA ASN A 156 29.76 -4.37 7.38
C ASN A 156 30.79 -4.96 6.40
N MET A 157 30.37 -5.35 5.19
CA MET A 157 31.26 -5.91 4.18
C MET A 157 30.99 -5.31 2.80
N VAL A 158 32.05 -5.08 2.03
CA VAL A 158 31.96 -4.64 0.63
C VAL A 158 32.71 -5.63 -0.23
N VAL A 159 32.03 -6.19 -1.22
CA VAL A 159 32.59 -7.19 -2.13
C VAL A 159 32.69 -6.60 -3.52
N LYS A 160 33.86 -6.70 -4.15
CA LYS A 160 34.05 -6.44 -5.57
C LYS A 160 34.44 -7.75 -6.25
N VAL A 161 33.79 -8.05 -7.36
CA VAL A 161 34.10 -9.20 -8.21
C VAL A 161 34.38 -8.66 -9.61
N HIS A 162 35.44 -9.13 -10.26
CA HIS A 162 35.72 -8.72 -11.65
C HIS A 162 34.71 -9.36 -12.60
N HIS A 163 34.53 -10.67 -12.50
CA HIS A 163 33.55 -11.41 -13.31
C HIS A 163 33.00 -12.63 -12.55
N GLN A 164 31.70 -12.90 -12.73
CA GLN A 164 31.04 -14.10 -12.22
C GLN A 164 30.55 -14.96 -13.38
N ASP A 165 31.03 -16.19 -13.46
CA ASP A 165 30.56 -17.15 -14.47
C ASP A 165 29.13 -17.61 -14.15
N GLU A 166 28.20 -17.34 -15.07
CA GLU A 166 26.77 -17.64 -14.94
C GLU A 166 26.45 -19.14 -14.89
N THR A 167 27.38 -20.02 -15.30
CA THR A 167 27.15 -21.47 -15.35
C THR A 167 27.77 -22.24 -14.19
N SER A 168 28.95 -21.82 -13.73
CA SER A 168 29.67 -22.47 -12.63
C SER A 168 29.51 -21.75 -11.29
N GLY A 169 29.04 -20.49 -11.30
CA GLY A 169 28.96 -19.63 -10.11
C GLY A 169 30.33 -19.25 -9.55
N LYS A 170 31.40 -19.44 -10.34
CA LYS A 170 32.77 -19.11 -9.98
C LYS A 170 32.96 -17.60 -10.08
N LEU A 171 33.49 -17.02 -9.01
CA LEU A 171 33.90 -15.61 -8.95
C LEU A 171 35.38 -15.52 -9.31
N GLU A 172 35.71 -14.57 -10.18
CA GLU A 172 37.09 -14.29 -10.59
C GLU A 172 37.51 -12.91 -10.08
N ASP A 173 38.74 -12.84 -9.54
CA ASP A 173 39.34 -11.66 -8.91
C ASP A 173 38.41 -11.00 -7.90
N VAL A 174 38.32 -11.64 -6.73
CA VAL A 174 37.45 -11.21 -5.62
C VAL A 174 38.22 -10.33 -4.65
N VAL A 175 37.68 -9.17 -4.35
CA VAL A 175 38.17 -8.27 -3.31
C VAL A 175 37.07 -8.07 -2.27
N ILE A 176 37.35 -8.42 -1.02
CA ILE A 176 36.43 -8.28 0.10
C ILE A 176 37.03 -7.30 1.10
N PHE A 177 36.27 -6.28 1.44
CA PHE A 177 36.56 -5.37 2.53
C PHE A 177 35.62 -5.69 3.69
N ASP A 178 36.18 -6.03 4.84
CA ASP A 178 35.43 -6.32 6.05
C ASP A 178 35.70 -5.22 7.10
N PHE A 179 34.62 -4.64 7.58
CA PHE A 179 34.55 -3.57 8.58
C PHE A 179 33.87 -4.04 9.88
N SER A 180 33.73 -5.36 10.07
CA SER A 180 32.98 -5.94 11.20
C SER A 180 33.71 -5.85 12.54
N ASP A 181 34.97 -5.43 12.57
CA ASP A 181 35.72 -5.27 13.82
C ASP A 181 35.31 -3.98 14.55
N ASP A 182 34.79 -4.13 15.78
CA ASP A 182 34.36 -3.03 16.66
C ASP A 182 35.51 -2.06 17.01
N ASN A 183 36.77 -2.50 16.86
CA ASN A 183 37.95 -1.65 17.08
C ASN A 183 38.23 -0.69 15.93
N GLY A 184 37.48 -0.75 14.82
CA GLY A 184 37.66 0.10 13.65
C GLY A 184 38.78 -0.36 12.72
N ASP A 185 39.26 -1.58 12.90
CA ASP A 185 40.22 -2.26 12.04
C ASP A 185 39.52 -2.74 10.77
N MET A 186 40.24 -2.65 9.65
CA MET A 186 39.72 -3.01 8.34
C MET A 186 40.55 -4.16 7.81
N THR A 187 39.88 -5.26 7.45
CA THR A 187 40.54 -6.37 6.77
C THR A 187 40.20 -6.35 5.29
N THR A 188 41.22 -6.47 4.45
CA THR A 188 41.07 -6.53 2.99
C THR A 188 41.54 -7.90 2.52
N THR A 189 40.64 -8.69 1.96
CA THR A 189 40.95 -9.99 1.38
C THR A 189 40.93 -9.88 -0.14
N ILE A 190 41.99 -10.30 -0.80
CA ILE A 190 42.11 -10.34 -2.27
C ILE A 190 42.31 -11.81 -2.64
N ALA A 191 41.55 -12.34 -3.58
CA ALA A 191 41.65 -13.73 -4.02
C ALA A 191 41.47 -13.86 -5.53
N ASP A 192 42.23 -14.74 -6.16
CA ASP A 192 42.17 -14.97 -7.61
C ASP A 192 40.83 -15.59 -8.04
N SER A 193 40.26 -16.47 -7.20
CA SER A 193 38.93 -17.03 -7.46
C SER A 193 38.19 -17.44 -6.19
N GLY A 194 36.88 -17.61 -6.29
CA GLY A 194 36.09 -18.10 -5.17
C GLY A 194 34.68 -18.54 -5.52
N TYR A 195 33.99 -19.10 -4.53
CA TYR A 195 32.57 -19.39 -4.57
C TYR A 195 31.92 -18.77 -3.35
N MET A 196 30.79 -18.11 -3.55
CA MET A 196 29.92 -17.67 -2.47
C MET A 196 28.57 -18.35 -2.64
N LYS A 197 28.21 -19.23 -1.69
CA LYS A 197 26.97 -19.99 -1.73
C LYS A 197 26.21 -19.83 -0.43
N MET A 198 24.89 -19.69 -0.55
CA MET A 198 24.03 -19.71 0.62
C MET A 198 24.00 -21.13 1.21
N SER A 199 24.01 -21.24 2.54
CA SER A 199 23.74 -22.50 3.24
C SER A 199 22.29 -22.95 2.97
N ASP A 200 22.02 -24.26 3.05
CA ASP A 200 20.68 -24.85 2.83
C ASP A 200 19.62 -24.23 3.76
N ASP A 201 20.02 -23.86 4.98
CA ASP A 201 19.16 -23.20 5.97
C ASP A 201 19.04 -21.67 5.77
N LYS A 202 19.73 -21.12 4.76
CA LYS A 202 19.77 -19.68 4.45
C LYS A 202 20.17 -18.77 5.62
N SER A 203 20.82 -19.34 6.64
CA SER A 203 21.31 -18.63 7.83
C SER A 203 22.76 -18.14 7.69
N TYR A 204 23.51 -18.69 6.72
CA TYR A 204 24.93 -18.41 6.54
C TYR A 204 25.30 -18.29 5.06
N LEU A 205 26.21 -17.38 4.73
CA LEU A 205 26.92 -17.36 3.46
C LEU A 205 28.23 -18.11 3.61
N ASN A 206 28.38 -19.20 2.87
CA ASN A 206 29.63 -19.93 2.78
C ASN A 206 30.46 -19.31 1.66
N VAL A 207 31.58 -18.71 2.05
CA VAL A 207 32.53 -18.07 1.16
C VAL A 207 33.78 -18.94 1.12
N THR A 208 34.08 -19.52 -0.03
CA THR A 208 35.31 -20.28 -0.27
C THR A 208 36.16 -19.51 -1.25
N LEU A 209 37.31 -19.01 -0.80
CA LEU A 209 38.27 -18.26 -1.63
C LEU A 209 39.51 -19.12 -1.89
N TYR A 210 40.08 -18.99 -3.08
CA TYR A 210 41.28 -19.68 -3.51
C TYR A 210 42.37 -18.70 -3.88
N ASN A 211 43.61 -19.04 -3.51
CA ASN A 211 44.83 -18.30 -3.82
C ASN A 211 44.69 -16.80 -3.56
N GLY A 212 44.73 -16.44 -2.28
CA GLY A 212 44.51 -15.06 -1.87
C GLY A 212 45.45 -14.57 -0.79
N VAL A 213 45.33 -13.29 -0.49
CA VAL A 213 46.06 -12.58 0.54
C VAL A 213 45.07 -11.76 1.37
N ILE A 214 45.13 -11.93 2.68
CA ILE A 214 44.43 -11.08 3.64
C ILE A 214 45.40 -10.01 4.12
N HIS A 215 44.96 -8.77 4.13
CA HIS A 215 45.65 -7.61 4.70
C HIS A 215 44.84 -7.10 5.89
N GLU A 216 45.39 -7.21 7.10
CA GLU A 216 44.80 -6.66 8.32
C GLU A 216 45.44 -5.31 8.63
N HIS A 217 44.63 -4.26 8.70
CA HIS A 217 45.05 -2.93 9.06
C HIS A 217 44.61 -2.62 10.49
N THR A 218 45.55 -2.64 11.44
CA THR A 218 45.30 -2.17 12.82
C THR A 218 45.37 -0.65 12.87
N ARG A 219 44.23 0.01 13.07
CA ARG A 219 44.14 1.46 13.30
C ARG A 219 44.34 1.75 14.77
N ASN A 220 45.59 1.91 15.20
CA ASN A 220 45.84 2.45 16.53
C ASN A 220 45.42 3.93 16.57
N SER A 221 44.62 4.33 17.57
CA SER A 221 44.12 5.70 17.76
C SER A 221 45.23 6.76 17.96
N MET A 222 46.48 6.33 18.12
CA MET A 222 47.66 7.19 18.21
C MET A 222 48.35 7.29 16.84
N TRP A 223 47.78 8.17 16.02
CA TRP A 223 47.97 8.47 14.59
C TRP A 223 49.39 8.51 13.96
N TYR A 224 50.52 8.33 14.68
CA TYR A 224 51.85 8.69 14.13
C TYR A 224 53.03 7.72 14.23
N THR A 225 52.95 6.55 14.89
CA THR A 225 54.21 5.78 15.13
C THR A 225 54.24 4.29 14.87
N ASP A 226 53.12 3.56 14.75
CA ASP A 226 53.17 2.13 14.39
C ASP A 226 51.92 1.68 13.65
N HIS A 227 52.00 1.61 12.32
CA HIS A 227 51.04 0.87 11.51
C HIS A 227 51.65 -0.49 11.17
N THR A 228 51.28 -1.53 11.91
CA THR A 228 51.64 -2.89 11.55
C THR A 228 50.66 -3.41 10.51
N LEU A 229 51.08 -3.46 9.24
CA LEU A 229 50.35 -4.17 8.20
C LEU A 229 50.66 -5.66 8.35
N ARG A 230 49.68 -6.45 8.78
CA ARG A 230 49.81 -7.90 8.81
C ARG A 230 49.22 -8.47 7.51
N SER A 231 50.00 -9.29 6.81
CA SER A 231 49.54 -9.99 5.62
C SER A 231 49.62 -11.50 5.80
N HIS A 232 48.59 -12.21 5.35
CA HIS A 232 48.52 -13.67 5.40
C HIS A 232 48.13 -14.19 4.02
N ARG A 233 48.96 -15.06 3.42
CA ARG A 233 48.65 -15.72 2.15
C ARG A 233 47.99 -17.07 2.41
N PHE A 234 46.98 -17.41 1.63
CA PHE A 234 46.27 -18.69 1.73
C PHE A 234 46.07 -19.31 0.34
N GLU A 235 46.14 -20.63 0.26
CA GLU A 235 45.76 -21.39 -0.94
C GLU A 235 44.25 -21.62 -1.01
N ARG A 236 43.63 -21.89 0.15
CA ARG A 236 42.18 -22.00 0.31
C ARG A 236 41.78 -21.42 1.66
N GLN A 237 40.76 -20.57 1.66
CA GLN A 237 40.15 -20.04 2.86
C GLN A 237 38.64 -20.21 2.78
N ASP A 238 38.08 -20.91 3.76
CA ASP A 238 36.65 -21.04 3.94
C ASP A 238 36.22 -20.10 5.07
N ALA A 239 35.27 -19.21 4.79
CA ALA A 239 34.69 -18.27 5.72
C ALA A 239 33.17 -18.46 5.74
N THR A 240 32.57 -18.37 6.92
CA THR A 240 31.13 -18.46 7.09
C THR A 240 30.67 -17.13 7.65
N ILE A 241 29.95 -16.36 6.84
CA ILE A 241 29.40 -15.09 7.27
C ILE A 241 27.99 -15.37 7.80
N PRO A 242 27.72 -15.12 9.09
CA PRO A 242 26.37 -15.22 9.62
C PRO A 242 25.53 -14.15 8.94
N ILE A 243 24.66 -14.59 8.05
CA ILE A 243 23.64 -13.71 7.53
C ILE A 243 22.50 -13.84 8.52
N ALA A 244 22.50 -12.99 9.55
CA ALA A 244 21.47 -12.93 10.59
C ALA A 244 20.10 -12.54 10.00
N LYS A 245 19.52 -13.45 9.20
CA LYS A 245 18.60 -13.16 8.09
C LYS A 245 19.19 -12.07 7.20
N LEU A 246 19.28 -12.31 5.89
CA LEU A 246 19.42 -11.17 5.00
C LEU A 246 18.10 -10.46 5.28
N GLN A 247 18.13 -9.38 6.04
CA GLN A 247 17.11 -8.36 5.98
C GLN A 247 17.26 -7.81 4.56
N LEU A 248 16.92 -8.63 3.54
CA LEU A 248 16.24 -8.14 2.35
C LEU A 248 15.27 -7.14 2.93
N PRO A 249 15.44 -5.83 2.65
CA PRO A 249 14.83 -4.78 3.42
C PRO A 249 13.38 -5.18 3.69
N GLU A 250 13.12 -5.64 4.93
CA GLU A 250 11.84 -6.28 5.27
C GLU A 250 10.73 -5.22 5.12
N GLN A 251 11.15 -3.95 5.15
CA GLN A 251 10.41 -2.77 4.74
C GLN A 251 9.87 -2.77 3.31
N ASP A 252 10.50 -3.41 2.32
CA ASP A 252 9.97 -3.46 0.95
C ASP A 252 9.02 -4.65 0.75
N MET A 253 9.28 -5.80 1.39
CA MET A 253 8.35 -6.94 1.36
C MET A 253 7.05 -6.68 2.13
N THR A 254 7.12 -6.04 3.30
CA THR A 254 5.94 -5.66 4.11
C THR A 254 5.16 -4.47 3.54
N LYS A 255 5.75 -3.70 2.61
CA LYS A 255 5.04 -2.64 1.88
C LYS A 255 4.11 -3.21 0.81
N GLU A 256 4.48 -4.30 0.14
CA GLU A 256 3.68 -4.86 -0.96
C GLU A 256 2.50 -5.71 -0.46
N PHE A 257 2.73 -6.54 0.57
CA PHE A 257 1.68 -7.30 1.23
C PHE A 257 1.56 -6.85 2.68
N SER A 258 0.53 -6.04 2.96
CA SER A 258 0.20 -5.68 4.34
C SER A 258 -0.35 -6.92 5.03
N GLU A 259 0.14 -7.25 6.21
CA GLU A 259 -0.39 -8.32 7.09
C GLU A 259 -1.92 -8.23 7.27
N SER A 260 -2.46 -7.02 7.17
CA SER A 260 -3.91 -6.78 7.19
C SER A 260 -4.67 -7.45 6.03
N GLN A 261 -4.09 -7.53 4.82
CA GLN A 261 -4.76 -8.01 3.61
C GLN A 261 -4.85 -9.54 3.52
N THR A 262 -4.07 -10.26 4.33
CA THR A 262 -4.06 -11.73 4.39
C THR A 262 -4.96 -12.29 5.49
N ARG A 263 -5.47 -11.43 6.37
CA ARG A 263 -6.36 -11.85 7.47
C ARG A 263 -7.83 -11.71 7.09
N ASP A 264 -8.69 -12.53 7.68
CA ASP A 264 -10.14 -12.37 7.65
C ASP A 264 -10.59 -11.30 8.67
N MET A 265 -11.91 -11.06 8.80
CA MET A 265 -12.43 -10.02 9.69
C MET A 265 -12.18 -10.32 11.18
N GLU A 266 -12.26 -11.60 11.58
CA GLU A 266 -11.99 -12.03 12.96
C GLU A 266 -10.50 -11.88 13.30
N GLY A 267 -9.61 -12.33 12.43
CA GLY A 267 -8.17 -12.14 12.59
C GLY A 267 -7.74 -10.66 12.49
N LEU A 268 -8.52 -9.81 11.83
CA LEU A 268 -8.33 -8.36 11.84
C LEU A 268 -8.75 -7.73 13.17
N ASP A 269 -9.85 -8.17 13.77
CA ASP A 269 -10.28 -7.68 15.08
C ASP A 269 -9.26 -8.05 16.16
N GLU A 270 -8.76 -9.30 16.16
CA GLU A 270 -7.66 -9.72 17.04
C GLU A 270 -6.38 -8.90 16.81
N LEU A 271 -6.05 -8.61 15.54
CA LEU A 271 -4.90 -7.77 15.20
C LEU A 271 -5.07 -6.35 15.73
N ILE A 272 -6.25 -5.75 15.55
CA ILE A 272 -6.56 -4.38 16.02
C ILE A 272 -6.47 -4.32 17.54
N ASP A 273 -7.01 -5.30 18.26
CA ASP A 273 -6.93 -5.38 19.72
C ASP A 273 -5.49 -5.54 20.20
N SER A 274 -4.73 -6.44 19.57
CA SER A 274 -3.32 -6.64 19.89
C SER A 274 -2.48 -5.37 19.65
N LEU A 275 -2.73 -4.64 18.56
CA LEU A 275 -2.08 -3.36 18.26
C LEU A 275 -2.49 -2.27 19.24
N HIS A 276 -3.76 -2.18 19.63
CA HIS A 276 -4.19 -1.25 20.67
C HIS A 276 -3.49 -1.49 22.01
N ILE A 277 -3.36 -2.75 22.42
CA ILE A 277 -2.64 -3.13 23.65
C ILE A 277 -1.15 -2.78 23.51
N TYR A 278 -0.53 -3.12 22.37
CA TYR A 278 0.87 -2.82 22.10
C TYR A 278 1.13 -1.31 22.15
N ILE A 279 0.33 -0.50 21.45
CA ILE A 279 0.48 0.97 21.43
C ILE A 279 0.32 1.56 22.84
N ARG A 280 -0.69 1.11 23.61
CA ARG A 280 -0.88 1.57 25.01
C ARG A 280 0.31 1.21 25.88
N LYS A 281 0.82 -0.03 25.77
CA LYS A 281 1.99 -0.50 26.53
C LYS A 281 3.24 0.28 26.17
N THR A 282 3.51 0.47 24.88
CA THR A 282 4.68 1.21 24.39
C THR A 282 4.61 2.69 24.78
N THR A 283 3.44 3.31 24.64
CA THR A 283 3.25 4.73 25.04
C THR A 283 3.46 4.90 26.54
N ALA A 284 2.94 3.99 27.38
CA ALA A 284 3.17 4.01 28.81
C ALA A 284 4.65 3.74 29.19
N ALA A 285 5.29 2.78 28.51
CA ALA A 285 6.68 2.42 28.72
C ALA A 285 7.67 3.52 28.28
N THR A 286 7.31 4.34 27.29
CA THR A 286 8.11 5.50 26.86
C THR A 286 7.88 6.69 27.78
N TYR A 287 6.61 7.03 28.08
CA TYR A 287 6.28 8.27 28.78
C TYR A 287 6.76 8.26 30.24
N GLY A 288 6.63 7.14 30.95
CA GLY A 288 7.00 7.02 32.36
C GLY A 288 8.49 7.31 32.63
N PRO A 289 9.42 6.54 32.03
CA PRO A 289 10.86 6.76 32.18
C PRO A 289 11.33 8.11 31.65
N LEU A 290 10.76 8.61 30.56
CA LEU A 290 11.12 9.92 30.03
C LEU A 290 10.85 11.03 31.06
N VAL A 291 9.68 11.01 31.69
CA VAL A 291 9.33 12.01 32.71
C VAL A 291 10.10 11.77 34.01
N LYS A 292 10.20 10.52 34.49
CA LYS A 292 10.83 10.16 35.77
C LYS A 292 12.35 10.28 35.76
N GLU A 293 13.01 9.85 34.68
CA GLU A 293 14.47 9.70 34.63
C GLU A 293 15.15 10.82 33.83
N ARG A 294 14.45 11.47 32.90
CA ARG A 294 15.04 12.49 32.01
C ARG A 294 14.58 13.91 32.30
N ILE A 295 13.27 14.15 32.49
CA ILE A 295 12.74 15.51 32.72
C ILE A 295 12.81 15.90 34.20
N PHE A 296 12.36 15.01 35.09
CA PHE A 296 12.31 15.27 36.53
C PHE A 296 13.05 14.19 37.34
N PRO A 297 14.36 13.97 37.10
CA PRO A 297 15.13 12.93 37.79
C PRO A 297 15.12 13.08 39.32
N TYR A 298 14.93 14.30 39.82
CA TYR A 298 14.97 14.63 41.25
C TYR A 298 13.59 14.94 41.85
N ASP A 299 12.51 14.91 41.06
CA ASP A 299 11.15 15.13 41.56
C ASP A 299 10.27 13.89 41.33
N HIS A 300 10.30 13.00 42.32
CA HIS A 300 9.52 11.76 42.31
C HIS A 300 8.01 11.96 42.53
N SER A 301 7.54 13.20 42.79
CA SER A 301 6.12 13.46 43.08
C SER A 301 5.23 13.59 41.84
N ILE A 302 5.80 13.74 40.64
CA ILE A 302 5.08 14.20 39.43
C ILE A 302 4.26 13.10 38.73
N LEU A 303 4.61 11.82 38.91
CA LEU A 303 3.93 10.70 38.21
C LEU A 303 3.24 9.68 39.12
N GLY A 304 3.13 9.94 40.42
CA GLY A 304 2.45 9.07 41.37
C GLY A 304 3.28 7.84 41.72
N GLY A 305 3.87 7.87 42.92
CA GLY A 305 4.71 6.78 43.39
C GLY A 305 5.18 6.93 44.82
N ASP A 306 4.36 7.52 45.70
CA ASP A 306 4.29 7.13 47.11
C ASP A 306 3.06 7.79 47.76
N SER A 307 2.43 7.15 48.75
CA SER A 307 1.25 7.71 49.45
C SER A 307 1.58 8.93 50.33
N ILE A 308 2.84 9.34 50.37
CA ILE A 308 3.34 10.48 51.14
C ILE A 308 3.35 11.70 50.21
N VAL A 309 2.26 12.46 50.23
CA VAL A 309 2.25 13.81 49.64
C VAL A 309 3.17 14.68 50.50
N VAL A 310 4.37 14.95 50.00
CA VAL A 310 5.28 15.92 50.63
C VAL A 310 4.61 17.29 50.53
N ASP A 311 4.24 17.87 51.67
CA ASP A 311 3.65 19.20 51.72
C ASP A 311 4.70 20.24 51.30
N LYS A 312 4.56 20.73 50.06
CA LYS A 312 5.51 21.68 49.46
C LYS A 312 5.26 23.14 49.89
N THR A 313 4.27 23.42 50.74
CA THR A 313 3.88 24.79 51.12
C THR A 313 4.96 25.55 51.91
N HIS A 314 5.88 24.86 52.57
CA HIS A 314 6.97 25.46 53.35
C HIS A 314 8.30 25.61 52.59
N TYR A 315 8.38 25.15 51.35
CA TYR A 315 9.60 25.32 50.56
C TYR A 315 9.70 26.78 50.08
N LYS A 316 10.83 27.44 50.37
CA LYS A 316 11.13 28.74 49.76
C LYS A 316 11.23 28.57 48.24
N THR A 317 10.65 29.50 47.49
CA THR A 317 10.86 29.58 46.04
C THR A 317 12.35 29.80 45.77
N LEU A 318 13.04 28.76 45.32
CA LEU A 318 14.43 28.87 44.93
C LEU A 318 14.49 29.58 43.58
N ASN A 319 14.96 30.84 43.55
CA ASN A 319 15.36 31.48 42.30
C ASN A 319 16.64 30.79 41.81
N VAL A 320 16.46 29.74 41.02
CA VAL A 320 17.55 28.92 40.42
C VAL A 320 18.57 29.82 39.71
N GLU A 321 18.12 30.94 39.14
CA GLU A 321 18.95 31.91 38.44
C GLU A 321 20.02 32.58 39.32
N ASP A 322 19.69 32.88 40.57
CA ASP A 322 20.62 33.54 41.50
C ASP A 322 21.70 32.55 41.99
N SER A 323 21.32 31.28 42.13
CA SER A 323 22.24 30.19 42.52
C SER A 323 23.22 29.83 41.40
N ILE A 324 22.78 29.86 40.13
CA ILE A 324 23.65 29.65 38.96
C ILE A 324 24.62 30.82 38.74
N LYS A 325 24.20 32.06 39.03
CA LYS A 325 25.03 33.27 38.90
C LYS A 325 26.19 33.31 39.90
N GLY A 326 26.04 32.69 41.07
CA GLY A 326 27.09 32.60 42.10
C GLY A 326 28.14 31.50 41.88
N MET A 327 27.96 30.61 40.90
CA MET A 327 28.88 29.49 40.66
C MET A 327 30.17 29.89 39.91
N PRO A 328 31.30 29.22 40.17
CA PRO A 328 32.52 29.35 39.37
C PRO A 328 32.27 29.05 37.89
N LEU A 329 32.97 29.77 36.99
CA LEU A 329 32.79 29.64 35.53
C LEU A 329 32.91 28.19 35.02
N ARG A 330 33.82 27.40 35.61
CA ARG A 330 34.07 25.99 35.24
C ARG A 330 32.96 25.04 35.69
N GLU A 331 32.34 25.29 36.85
CA GLU A 331 31.20 24.51 37.32
C GLU A 331 29.95 24.83 36.49
N ARG A 332 29.76 26.12 36.17
CA ARG A 332 28.68 26.57 35.31
C ARG A 332 28.78 25.98 33.90
N SER A 333 29.97 25.93 33.30
CA SER A 333 30.16 25.34 31.97
C SER A 333 29.91 23.83 31.99
N LYS A 334 30.38 23.11 33.03
CA LYS A 334 30.10 21.68 33.21
C LYS A 334 28.60 21.41 33.33
N LEU A 335 27.89 22.17 34.19
CA LEU A 335 26.44 22.04 34.37
C LEU A 335 25.67 22.25 33.05
N ILE A 336 26.04 23.26 32.26
CA ILE A 336 25.41 23.53 30.96
C ILE A 336 25.67 22.38 29.97
N ILE A 337 26.90 21.86 29.93
CA ILE A 337 27.26 20.75 29.05
C ILE A 337 26.47 19.50 29.44
N ASP A 338 26.44 19.14 30.72
CA ASP A 338 25.71 17.98 31.24
C ASP A 338 24.20 18.10 30.96
N ALA A 339 23.61 19.28 31.18
CA ALA A 339 22.21 19.56 30.86
C ALA A 339 21.94 19.48 29.35
N SER A 340 22.85 20.00 28.52
CA SER A 340 22.71 19.95 27.06
C SER A 340 22.81 18.52 26.52
N ASN A 341 23.69 17.71 27.10
CA ASN A 341 23.85 16.29 26.76
C ASN A 341 22.63 15.50 27.20
N ALA A 342 22.12 15.71 28.41
CA ALA A 342 20.88 15.10 28.89
C ALA A 342 19.68 15.45 27.98
N ALA A 343 19.56 16.71 27.56
CA ALA A 343 18.51 17.15 26.64
C ALA A 343 18.64 16.52 25.23
N ARG A 344 19.88 16.41 24.71
CA ARG A 344 20.13 15.73 23.42
C ARG A 344 19.77 14.25 23.47
N ILE A 345 20.15 13.56 24.55
CA ILE A 345 19.85 12.14 24.73
C ILE A 345 18.35 11.94 24.86
N ALA A 346 17.66 12.75 25.67
CA ALA A 346 16.21 12.68 25.82
C ALA A 346 15.48 12.91 24.49
N LYS A 347 15.92 13.91 23.71
CA LYS A 347 15.38 14.15 22.35
C LYS A 347 15.64 12.96 21.43
N GLY A 348 16.83 12.37 21.48
CA GLY A 348 17.19 11.18 20.70
C GLY A 348 16.29 9.99 21.03
N SER A 349 16.09 9.68 22.31
CA SER A 349 15.20 8.59 22.73
C SER A 349 13.74 8.86 22.36
N SER A 350 13.24 10.09 22.52
CA SER A 350 11.88 10.44 22.09
C SER A 350 11.67 10.25 20.59
N ALA A 351 12.66 10.60 19.76
CA ALA A 351 12.55 10.50 18.31
C ALA A 351 12.49 9.04 17.84
N VAL A 352 13.28 8.15 18.44
CA VAL A 352 13.24 6.70 18.14
C VAL A 352 11.89 6.11 18.55
N ASP A 353 11.40 6.44 19.74
CA ASP A 353 10.11 5.95 20.25
C ASP A 353 8.92 6.49 19.44
N GLU A 354 8.99 7.74 19.00
CA GLU A 354 8.00 8.34 18.09
C GLU A 354 7.96 7.57 16.76
N GLN A 355 9.13 7.23 16.19
CA GLN A 355 9.21 6.46 14.94
C GLN A 355 8.59 5.07 15.10
N MET A 356 8.93 4.34 16.17
CA MET A 356 8.38 3.00 16.44
C MET A 356 6.87 3.03 16.70
N SER A 357 6.40 4.03 17.46
CA SER A 357 4.97 4.23 17.73
C SER A 357 4.21 4.58 16.45
N LYS A 358 4.80 5.42 15.58
CA LYS A 358 4.20 5.78 14.29
C LYS A 358 4.04 4.56 13.39
N ILE A 359 4.99 3.62 13.38
CA ILE A 359 4.87 2.38 12.60
C ILE A 359 3.68 1.55 13.10
N ALA A 360 3.58 1.32 14.41
CA ALA A 360 2.49 0.55 15.00
C ALA A 360 1.11 1.21 14.79
N ILE A 361 1.03 2.53 14.94
CA ILE A 361 -0.18 3.31 14.65
C ILE A 361 -0.55 3.22 13.15
N THR A 362 0.43 3.31 12.26
CA THR A 362 0.21 3.15 10.81
C THR A 362 -0.34 1.76 10.48
N GLN A 363 0.20 0.70 11.09
CA GLN A 363 -0.31 -0.66 10.94
C GLN A 363 -1.75 -0.80 11.47
N LEU A 364 -2.05 -0.17 12.60
CA LEU A 364 -3.41 -0.15 13.17
C LEU A 364 -4.41 0.49 12.20
N TYR A 365 -4.07 1.66 11.65
CA TYR A 365 -4.93 2.32 10.67
C TYR A 365 -5.09 1.50 9.39
N ARG A 366 -4.06 0.80 8.93
CA ARG A 366 -4.16 -0.12 7.79
C ARG A 366 -5.09 -1.31 8.07
N ALA A 367 -5.02 -1.88 9.27
CA ALA A 367 -5.91 -2.97 9.69
C ALA A 367 -7.37 -2.53 9.75
N GLN A 368 -7.66 -1.39 10.37
CA GLN A 368 -9.00 -0.81 10.43
C GLN A 368 -9.55 -0.45 9.05
N ASN A 369 -8.69 0.07 8.17
CA ASN A 369 -9.04 0.36 6.78
C ASN A 369 -9.45 -0.91 6.03
N GLU A 370 -8.70 -1.99 6.18
CA GLU A 370 -9.01 -3.27 5.54
C GLU A 370 -10.35 -3.84 6.03
N TRP A 371 -10.60 -3.73 7.34
CA TRP A 371 -11.86 -4.12 7.94
C TRP A 371 -13.05 -3.38 7.31
N HIS A 372 -12.96 -2.06 7.18
CA HIS A 372 -13.99 -1.27 6.51
C HIS A 372 -14.09 -1.57 5.01
N ARG A 373 -12.97 -1.85 4.33
CA ARG A 373 -12.96 -2.19 2.89
C ARG A 373 -13.80 -3.44 2.58
N LYS A 374 -13.74 -4.46 3.44
CA LYS A 374 -14.56 -5.68 3.30
C LYS A 374 -16.06 -5.40 3.41
N LEU A 375 -16.45 -4.42 4.23
CA LEU A 375 -17.85 -3.99 4.39
C LEU A 375 -18.32 -3.05 3.28
N THR A 376 -17.45 -2.18 2.77
CA THR A 376 -17.83 -1.24 1.71
C THR A 376 -17.97 -1.92 0.35
N LEU A 377 -17.29 -3.05 0.12
CA LEU A 377 -17.42 -3.83 -1.12
C LEU A 377 -18.88 -4.20 -1.48
N PRO A 378 -19.66 -4.92 -0.65
CA PRO A 378 -21.04 -5.27 -0.98
C PRO A 378 -21.93 -4.04 -1.19
N VAL A 379 -21.68 -2.96 -0.45
CA VAL A 379 -22.41 -1.69 -0.59
C VAL A 379 -22.09 -1.04 -1.94
N SER A 380 -20.83 -1.05 -2.36
CA SER A 380 -20.41 -0.51 -3.65
C SER A 380 -21.11 -1.21 -4.82
N ILE A 381 -21.25 -2.54 -4.77
CA ILE A 381 -21.93 -3.33 -5.80
C ILE A 381 -23.39 -2.88 -5.97
N ILE A 382 -24.08 -2.63 -4.86
CA ILE A 382 -25.46 -2.14 -4.87
C ILE A 382 -25.51 -0.73 -5.47
N ILE A 383 -24.63 0.18 -5.04
CA ILE A 383 -24.58 1.56 -5.55
C ILE A 383 -24.30 1.58 -7.06
N PHE A 384 -23.31 0.83 -7.53
CA PHE A 384 -22.96 0.77 -8.94
C PHE A 384 -24.09 0.18 -9.80
N PHE A 385 -24.82 -0.82 -9.29
CA PHE A 385 -26.03 -1.30 -9.94
C PHE A 385 -27.09 -0.18 -10.05
N PHE A 386 -27.34 0.57 -8.97
CA PHE A 386 -28.29 1.68 -8.97
C PHE A 386 -27.85 2.89 -9.80
N ILE A 387 -26.57 3.01 -10.16
CA ILE A 387 -26.09 4.00 -11.12
C ILE A 387 -26.28 3.48 -12.55
N GLY A 388 -25.86 2.24 -12.83
CA GLY A 388 -25.87 1.67 -14.18
C GLY A 388 -27.28 1.40 -14.72
N ALA A 389 -28.16 0.87 -13.87
CA ALA A 389 -29.52 0.50 -14.23
C ALA A 389 -30.35 1.69 -14.78
N PRO A 390 -30.41 2.87 -14.11
CA PRO A 390 -31.09 4.03 -14.65
C PRO A 390 -30.38 4.66 -15.86
N LEU A 391 -29.04 4.67 -15.90
CA LEU A 391 -28.29 5.19 -17.04
C LEU A 391 -28.61 4.42 -18.33
N GLY A 392 -28.63 3.09 -18.26
CA GLY A 392 -29.02 2.24 -19.40
C GLY A 392 -30.48 2.42 -19.81
N ALA A 393 -31.40 2.64 -18.86
CA ALA A 393 -32.82 2.84 -19.16
C ALA A 393 -33.15 4.21 -19.80
N ILE A 394 -32.35 5.25 -19.50
CA ILE A 394 -32.55 6.61 -19.98
C ILE A 394 -31.98 6.80 -21.38
N ILE A 395 -30.77 6.30 -21.65
CA ILE A 395 -30.03 6.60 -22.88
C ILE A 395 -30.44 5.60 -23.97
N ARG A 396 -31.62 5.82 -24.55
CA ARG A 396 -32.27 4.94 -25.55
C ARG A 396 -31.79 5.15 -26.99
N LYS A 397 -31.12 6.27 -27.29
CA LYS A 397 -30.64 6.66 -28.63
C LYS A 397 -29.24 7.25 -28.52
N GLY A 398 -28.22 6.55 -29.03
CA GLY A 398 -26.84 7.06 -29.00
C GLY A 398 -25.70 6.02 -29.14
N GLY A 399 -26.00 4.76 -29.47
CA GLY A 399 -25.01 3.68 -29.53
C GLY A 399 -24.49 3.27 -28.15
N PHE A 400 -24.01 2.03 -28.03
CA PHE A 400 -23.53 1.45 -26.77
C PHE A 400 -22.45 2.27 -26.05
N GLY A 401 -21.75 3.16 -26.74
CA GLY A 401 -20.60 3.88 -26.19
C GLY A 401 -20.94 4.99 -25.18
N THR A 402 -22.01 5.76 -25.37
CA THR A 402 -22.25 6.96 -24.52
C THR A 402 -22.58 6.63 -23.06
N PRO A 403 -23.41 5.61 -22.73
CA PRO A 403 -23.66 5.23 -21.34
C PRO A 403 -22.42 4.64 -20.67
N ILE A 404 -21.61 3.89 -21.44
CA ILE A 404 -20.37 3.27 -20.96
C ILE A 404 -19.38 4.35 -20.53
N VAL A 405 -19.18 5.40 -21.34
CA VAL A 405 -18.25 6.50 -21.02
C VAL A 405 -18.70 7.26 -19.76
N ILE A 406 -19.99 7.58 -19.62
CA ILE A 406 -20.50 8.26 -18.42
C ILE A 406 -20.29 7.39 -17.17
N SER A 407 -20.47 6.09 -17.31
CA SER A 407 -20.32 5.13 -16.22
C SER A 407 -18.85 4.94 -15.83
N LEU A 408 -17.94 4.98 -16.81
CA LEU A 408 -16.51 5.02 -16.57
C LEU A 408 -16.11 6.27 -15.76
N ILE A 409 -16.74 7.43 -16.00
CA ILE A 409 -16.48 8.64 -15.20
C ILE A 409 -16.89 8.43 -13.74
N PHE A 410 -18.09 7.90 -13.47
CA PHE A 410 -18.52 7.60 -12.09
C PHE A 410 -17.62 6.58 -11.42
N PHE A 411 -17.18 5.57 -12.16
CA PHE A 411 -16.22 4.58 -11.69
C PHE A 411 -14.87 5.21 -11.33
N VAL A 412 -14.29 6.01 -12.22
CA VAL A 412 -13.01 6.71 -11.97
C VAL A 412 -13.13 7.62 -10.74
N ILE A 413 -14.23 8.37 -10.62
CA ILE A 413 -14.48 9.22 -9.45
C ILE A 413 -14.53 8.38 -8.17
N TYR A 414 -15.26 7.26 -8.16
CA TYR A 414 -15.30 6.35 -7.00
C TYR A 414 -13.90 5.88 -6.61
N TYR A 415 -13.11 5.37 -7.57
CA TYR A 415 -11.79 4.81 -7.28
C TYR A 415 -10.79 5.87 -6.86
N VAL A 416 -10.79 7.05 -7.49
CA VAL A 416 -9.91 8.15 -7.09
C VAL A 416 -10.19 8.57 -5.65
N ILE A 417 -11.47 8.69 -5.29
CA ILE A 417 -11.88 9.01 -3.93
C ILE A 417 -11.52 7.88 -2.96
N SER A 418 -11.80 6.62 -3.31
CA SER A 418 -11.53 5.45 -2.47
C SER A 418 -10.03 5.27 -2.21
N ILE A 419 -9.19 5.40 -3.23
CA ILE A 419 -7.74 5.30 -3.10
C ILE A 419 -7.21 6.46 -2.26
N SER A 420 -7.68 7.69 -2.50
CA SER A 420 -7.29 8.86 -1.72
C SER A 420 -7.69 8.71 -0.25
N GLY A 421 -8.93 8.29 0.02
CA GLY A 421 -9.45 8.06 1.38
C GLY A 421 -8.70 6.94 2.11
N SER A 422 -8.43 5.82 1.44
CA SER A 422 -7.62 4.73 1.99
C SER A 422 -6.20 5.18 2.33
N LYS A 423 -5.57 6.02 1.49
CA LYS A 423 -4.22 6.51 1.73
C LYS A 423 -4.18 7.52 2.89
N MET A 424 -5.09 8.50 2.88
CA MET A 424 -5.19 9.50 3.95
C MET A 424 -5.49 8.87 5.30
N SER A 425 -6.33 7.84 5.32
CA SER A 425 -6.59 7.11 6.55
C SER A 425 -5.42 6.22 6.97
N GLY A 426 -4.76 5.54 6.03
CA GLY A 426 -3.57 4.74 6.33
C GLY A 426 -2.42 5.56 6.92
N GLU A 427 -2.33 6.84 6.58
CA GLU A 427 -1.37 7.79 7.15
C GLU A 427 -1.84 8.44 8.47
N GLY A 428 -3.04 8.11 8.95
CA GLY A 428 -3.60 8.63 10.19
C GLY A 428 -4.09 10.08 10.12
N ILE A 429 -4.25 10.65 8.91
CA ILE A 429 -4.78 12.01 8.72
C ILE A 429 -6.29 12.01 8.99
N TRP A 430 -6.98 10.99 8.49
CA TRP A 430 -8.43 10.80 8.64
C TRP A 430 -8.74 9.50 9.37
N GLU A 431 -9.85 9.49 10.11
CA GLU A 431 -10.35 8.26 10.71
C GLU A 431 -10.75 7.24 9.62
N PRO A 432 -10.42 5.95 9.79
CA PRO A 432 -10.73 4.89 8.81
C PRO A 432 -12.18 4.81 8.38
N LEU A 433 -13.11 5.10 9.30
CA LEU A 433 -14.54 5.15 8.99
C LEU A 433 -14.84 6.17 7.88
N TYR A 434 -14.38 7.41 8.01
CA TYR A 434 -14.63 8.43 7.00
C TYR A 434 -13.83 8.17 5.73
N GLY A 435 -12.56 7.76 5.84
CA GLY A 435 -11.71 7.49 4.70
C GLY A 435 -12.29 6.44 3.74
N MET A 436 -12.79 5.33 4.27
CA MET A 436 -13.32 4.22 3.46
C MET A 436 -14.76 4.41 3.01
N TRP A 437 -15.60 5.10 3.79
CA TRP A 437 -17.03 5.27 3.48
C TRP A 437 -17.33 6.53 2.67
N LEU A 438 -16.41 7.50 2.58
CA LEU A 438 -16.62 8.71 1.80
C LEU A 438 -17.07 8.46 0.35
N PRO A 439 -16.47 7.55 -0.45
CA PRO A 439 -16.94 7.33 -1.82
C PRO A 439 -18.39 6.83 -1.88
N THR A 440 -18.79 6.01 -0.91
CA THR A 440 -20.16 5.51 -0.74
C THR A 440 -21.12 6.66 -0.41
N PHE A 441 -20.76 7.54 0.53
CA PHE A 441 -21.58 8.69 0.91
C PHE A 441 -21.73 9.71 -0.22
N VAL A 442 -20.72 9.86 -1.08
CA VAL A 442 -20.78 10.76 -2.24
C VAL A 442 -21.66 10.19 -3.35
N LEU A 443 -21.56 8.88 -3.64
CA LEU A 443 -22.28 8.28 -4.77
C LEU A 443 -23.68 7.78 -4.44
N ALA A 444 -23.98 7.41 -3.19
CA ALA A 444 -25.32 6.95 -2.83
C ALA A 444 -26.43 7.97 -3.14
N PRO A 445 -26.30 9.29 -2.81
CA PRO A 445 -27.29 10.30 -3.19
C PRO A 445 -27.45 10.43 -4.71
N VAL A 446 -26.35 10.32 -5.47
CA VAL A 446 -26.37 10.37 -6.93
C VAL A 446 -27.10 9.15 -7.50
N ALA A 447 -26.82 7.96 -6.98
CA ALA A 447 -27.50 6.73 -7.38
C ALA A 447 -29.02 6.81 -7.14
N VAL A 448 -29.43 7.28 -5.96
CA VAL A 448 -30.85 7.49 -5.62
C VAL A 448 -31.49 8.55 -6.53
N TYR A 449 -30.79 9.65 -6.79
CA TYR A 449 -31.28 10.71 -7.69
C TYR A 449 -31.47 10.21 -9.13
N LEU A 450 -30.50 9.47 -9.67
CA LEU A 450 -30.60 8.89 -11.02
C LEU A 450 -31.74 7.88 -11.11
N MET A 451 -31.90 7.04 -10.09
CA MET A 451 -32.98 6.06 -10.00
C MET A 451 -34.36 6.72 -9.97
N TYR A 452 -34.51 7.79 -9.17
CA TYR A 452 -35.73 8.59 -9.12
C TYR A 452 -36.05 9.20 -10.49
N LYS A 453 -35.04 9.79 -11.15
CA LYS A 453 -35.23 10.45 -12.45
C LYS A 453 -35.55 9.47 -13.57
N ALA A 454 -34.95 8.29 -13.58
CA ALA A 454 -35.29 7.22 -14.53
C ALA A 454 -36.73 6.73 -14.35
N THR A 455 -37.21 6.68 -13.11
CA THR A 455 -38.59 6.27 -12.81
C THR A 455 -39.60 7.28 -13.38
N ASN A 456 -39.28 8.57 -13.32
CA ASN A 456 -40.14 9.67 -13.78
C ASN A 456 -39.96 10.06 -15.27
N ASP A 457 -39.37 9.18 -16.10
CA ASP A 457 -39.22 9.35 -17.57
C ASP A 457 -38.62 10.69 -18.04
N SER A 458 -37.86 11.37 -17.18
CA SER A 458 -37.27 12.66 -17.56
C SER A 458 -36.01 12.45 -18.40
N SER A 459 -35.95 13.01 -19.61
CA SER A 459 -34.73 13.07 -20.43
C SER A 459 -33.65 13.82 -19.64
N LEU A 460 -32.66 13.10 -19.10
CA LEU A 460 -31.57 13.70 -18.33
C LEU A 460 -30.64 14.54 -19.20
N LEU A 461 -30.63 14.25 -20.50
CA LEU A 461 -29.69 14.76 -21.48
C LEU A 461 -30.43 15.04 -22.79
N ASP A 462 -31.32 16.03 -22.82
CA ASP A 462 -31.59 16.70 -24.10
C ASP A 462 -30.31 17.44 -24.47
N THR A 463 -29.62 16.94 -25.49
CA THR A 463 -28.42 17.56 -26.07
C THR A 463 -28.65 19.04 -26.36
N ASP A 464 -29.89 19.41 -26.71
CA ASP A 464 -30.33 20.79 -26.96
C ASP A 464 -30.29 21.71 -25.71
N TRP A 465 -30.53 21.18 -24.51
CA TRP A 465 -30.48 21.98 -23.27
C TRP A 465 -29.04 22.28 -22.85
N TYR A 466 -28.16 21.28 -22.93
CA TYR A 466 -26.74 21.44 -22.62
C TYR A 466 -26.01 22.25 -23.68
N ASP A 467 -26.27 22.03 -24.97
CA ASP A 467 -25.73 22.85 -26.05
C ASP A 467 -26.24 24.30 -25.95
N GLY A 468 -27.49 24.49 -25.52
CA GLY A 468 -28.04 25.81 -25.17
C GLY A 468 -27.31 26.52 -24.04
N LYS A 469 -26.96 25.81 -22.96
CA LYS A 469 -26.19 26.37 -21.82
C LYS A 469 -24.72 26.60 -22.16
N ILE A 470 -24.08 25.69 -22.89
CA ILE A 470 -22.70 25.81 -23.36
C ILE A 470 -22.60 26.98 -24.35
N ARG A 471 -23.58 27.15 -25.25
CA ARG A 471 -23.66 28.30 -26.17
C ARG A 471 -23.92 29.61 -25.43
N LYS A 472 -24.76 29.62 -24.38
CA LYS A 472 -24.95 30.78 -23.48
C LYS A 472 -23.68 31.12 -22.72
N PHE A 473 -22.98 30.12 -22.18
CA PHE A 473 -21.73 30.28 -21.47
C PHE A 473 -20.63 30.77 -22.41
N ARG A 474 -20.48 30.18 -23.60
CA ARG A 474 -19.56 30.61 -24.66
C ARG A 474 -19.86 32.03 -25.14
N ARG A 475 -21.14 32.42 -25.25
CA ARG A 475 -21.53 33.82 -25.53
C ARG A 475 -21.15 34.78 -24.39
N LYS A 476 -21.34 34.36 -23.13
CA LYS A 476 -20.96 35.14 -21.94
C LYS A 476 -19.44 35.33 -21.87
N VAL A 477 -18.68 34.26 -22.08
CA VAL A 477 -17.22 34.27 -22.10
C VAL A 477 -16.69 35.05 -23.31
N SER A 478 -17.30 34.93 -24.50
CA SER A 478 -16.89 35.70 -25.69
C SER A 478 -17.14 37.21 -25.57
N LYS A 479 -17.91 37.63 -24.57
CA LYS A 479 -18.16 39.04 -24.23
C LYS A 479 -16.99 39.66 -23.45
N TYR A 480 -16.16 38.83 -22.83
CA TYR A 480 -14.94 39.21 -22.08
C TYR A 480 -13.64 38.88 -22.84
N ILE A 481 -13.72 38.27 -24.03
CA ILE A 481 -12.56 38.05 -24.90
C ILE A 481 -12.33 39.31 -25.75
N PRO A 482 -11.19 40.02 -25.57
CA PRO A 482 -10.88 41.21 -26.34
C PRO A 482 -10.74 40.93 -27.85
N ASN A 483 -11.14 41.90 -28.68
CA ASN A 483 -11.37 41.73 -30.13
C ASN A 483 -10.14 41.31 -30.96
N TRP A 484 -8.91 41.40 -30.42
CA TRP A 484 -7.69 40.97 -31.12
C TRP A 484 -7.57 39.45 -31.29
N MET A 485 -8.29 38.65 -30.51
CA MET A 485 -8.29 37.18 -30.61
C MET A 485 -9.26 36.63 -31.68
N LYS A 486 -10.09 37.48 -32.31
CA LYS A 486 -11.12 37.08 -33.29
C LYS A 486 -10.63 37.07 -34.76
N ILE A 487 -9.39 37.48 -35.04
CA ILE A 487 -8.91 37.73 -36.41
C ILE A 487 -8.31 36.47 -37.09
N GLY A 488 -8.08 35.36 -36.38
CA GLY A 488 -7.37 34.19 -36.93
C GLY A 488 -8.15 33.19 -37.80
N LYS A 489 -9.47 33.33 -38.02
CA LYS A 489 -10.28 32.30 -38.71
C LYS A 489 -11.02 32.76 -39.98
N LYS A 490 -10.43 33.68 -40.74
CA LYS A 490 -10.83 33.95 -42.14
C LYS A 490 -9.61 33.90 -43.06
N LYS A 491 -9.16 32.69 -43.41
CA LYS A 491 -8.49 32.37 -44.69
C LYS A 491 -8.13 30.88 -44.73
N LYS A 492 -8.98 30.08 -45.39
CA LYS A 492 -8.62 28.92 -46.23
C LYS A 492 -9.91 28.26 -46.72
N LYS A 493 -10.51 28.89 -47.73
CA LYS A 493 -11.32 28.25 -48.78
C LYS A 493 -11.07 29.06 -50.04
N LYS A 494 -10.10 28.60 -50.83
CA LYS A 494 -10.18 28.57 -52.28
C LYS A 494 -9.76 27.17 -52.67
#